data_AF-A0A3E1HZT8-F1
#
_entry.id   AF-A0A3E1HZT8-F1
#
_cell.length_a   1.000
_cell.length_b   1.000
_cell.length_c   1.000
_cell.angle_alpha   90.00
_cell.angle_beta   90.00
_cell.angle_gamma   90.00
#
_symmetry.space_group_name_H-M   'P 1'
#
loop_
_entity.id
_entity.type
_entity.pdbx_description
1 polymer ?
#
loop_
_entity_poly.entity_id
_entity_poly.type
_entity_poly.pdbx_seq_one_letter_code
_entity_poly.pdbx_strand_id
1 'polypeptide(L)'
;MRMGVPIGLALRLTYEFYLPVNGVITFSNSLLPGAMQHAVVAVGLGHDAQGETWFLTRNSWGEAWGQNGHAWIPVAYIAAHATCAFGVEHGSPDSA
;
A
#
# COMPACT_ATOMS: atom_id res chain seq x y z
N MET A 1 -11.95 -3.29 -5.10
CA MET A 1 -11.02 -3.05 -6.23
C MET A 1 -11.62 -3.68 -7.47
N ARG A 2 -11.69 -2.95 -8.60
CA ARG A 2 -12.11 -3.54 -9.88
C ARG A 2 -10.89 -4.15 -10.54
N MET A 3 -11.04 -5.33 -11.16
CA MET A 3 -9.95 -5.99 -11.88
C MET A 3 -9.32 -5.02 -12.90
N GLY A 4 -8.01 -4.86 -12.83
CA GLY A 4 -7.23 -4.00 -13.72
C GLY A 4 -7.21 -2.51 -13.38
N VAL A 5 -7.91 -2.06 -12.32
CA VAL A 5 -7.91 -0.65 -11.91
C VAL A 5 -7.11 -0.48 -10.62
N PRO A 6 -5.92 0.15 -10.67
CA PRO A 6 -5.16 0.46 -9.47
C PRO A 6 -5.84 1.54 -8.63
N ILE A 7 -5.61 1.50 -7.31
CA ILE A 7 -6.13 2.50 -6.37
C ILE A 7 -4.96 3.22 -5.73
N GLY A 8 -4.90 4.54 -5.87
CA GLY A 8 -3.98 5.38 -5.11
C GLY A 8 -4.43 5.49 -3.66
N LEU A 9 -3.48 5.40 -2.73
CA LEU A 9 -3.69 5.47 -1.29
C LEU A 9 -2.75 6.53 -0.70
N ALA A 10 -3.29 7.48 0.07
CA ALA A 10 -2.46 8.30 0.95
C ALA A 10 -2.51 7.70 2.36
N LEU A 11 -1.37 7.25 2.87
CA LEU A 11 -1.26 6.56 4.15
C LEU A 11 -0.46 7.41 5.14
N ARG A 12 -0.94 7.49 6.38
CA ARG A 12 -0.08 7.87 7.52
C ARG A 12 0.84 6.69 7.83
N LEU A 13 2.13 6.95 7.92
CA LEU A 13 3.11 5.86 8.00
C LEU A 13 3.41 5.44 9.44
N THR A 14 3.79 4.16 9.56
CA THR A 14 4.38 3.56 10.76
C THR A 14 5.83 3.17 10.47
N TYR A 15 6.61 2.79 11.49
CA TYR A 15 8.01 2.37 11.28
C TYR A 15 8.13 1.12 10.40
N GLU A 16 7.19 0.18 10.54
CA GLU A 16 7.12 -1.08 9.81
C GLU A 16 6.91 -0.86 8.31
N PHE A 17 6.34 0.29 7.91
CA PHE A 17 6.19 0.64 6.50
C PHE A 17 7.54 0.85 5.79
N TYR A 18 8.56 1.34 6.50
CA TYR A 18 9.90 1.51 5.92
C TYR A 18 10.64 0.21 5.73
N LEU A 19 10.29 -0.83 6.50
CA LEU A 19 11.04 -2.08 6.57
C LEU A 19 10.10 -3.28 6.39
N PRO A 20 9.52 -3.49 5.18
CA PRO A 20 8.73 -4.69 4.94
C PRO A 20 9.59 -5.94 5.16
N VAL A 21 9.15 -6.82 6.05
CA VAL A 21 9.86 -8.07 6.35
C VAL A 21 9.23 -9.18 5.51
N ASN A 22 10.04 -9.86 4.70
CA ASN A 22 9.55 -10.84 3.72
C ASN A 22 8.43 -10.26 2.83
N GLY A 23 8.55 -8.97 2.46
CA GLY A 23 7.57 -8.21 1.66
C GLY A 23 6.19 -8.03 2.30
N VAL A 24 6.11 -8.10 3.63
CA VAL A 24 4.89 -7.82 4.39
C VAL A 24 5.12 -6.61 5.28
N ILE A 25 4.16 -5.70 5.30
CA ILE A 25 4.08 -4.65 6.32
C ILE A 25 3.16 -5.16 7.43
N THR A 26 3.73 -5.38 8.60
CA THR A 26 2.96 -5.81 9.77
C THR A 26 2.11 -4.66 10.31
N PHE A 27 0.93 -4.99 10.83
CA PHE A 27 0.04 -4.01 11.42
C PHE A 27 0.65 -3.41 12.71
N SER A 28 0.58 -2.09 12.83
CA SER A 28 1.02 -1.34 14.01
C SER A 28 0.20 -0.05 14.11
N ASN A 29 -0.28 0.29 15.30
CA ASN A 29 -1.00 1.57 15.50
C ASN A 29 -0.04 2.75 15.75
N SER A 30 1.26 2.49 15.85
CA SER A 30 2.28 3.48 16.20
C SER A 30 2.69 4.31 14.98
N LEU A 31 1.99 5.42 14.78
CA LEU A 31 2.29 6.38 13.73
C LEU A 31 3.64 7.06 13.96
N LEU A 32 4.31 7.40 12.86
CA LEU A 32 5.49 8.25 12.92
C LEU A 32 5.16 9.65 13.45
N PRO A 33 6.08 10.28 14.21
CA PRO A 33 5.94 11.67 14.62
C PRO A 33 5.82 12.61 13.41
N GLY A 34 5.03 13.68 13.54
CA GLY A 34 4.96 14.75 12.53
C GLY A 34 3.96 14.53 11.39
N ALA A 35 3.09 13.53 11.50
CA ALA A 35 2.01 13.27 10.52
C ALA A 35 2.51 13.04 9.08
N MET A 36 3.62 12.32 8.93
CA MET A 36 4.13 11.94 7.60
C MET A 36 3.08 11.10 6.86
N GLN A 37 2.55 11.69 5.79
CA GLN A 37 1.69 11.00 4.83
C GLN A 37 2.49 10.66 3.58
N HIS A 38 2.23 9.50 3.00
CA HIS A 38 2.89 9.05 1.78
C HIS A 38 1.89 8.41 0.83
N ALA A 39 2.08 8.66 -0.47
CA ALA A 39 1.23 8.13 -1.52
C ALA A 39 1.81 6.83 -2.07
N VAL A 40 0.98 5.79 -2.13
CA VAL A 40 1.30 4.48 -2.74
C VAL A 40 0.13 4.00 -3.59
N VAL A 41 0.33 2.90 -4.33
CA VAL A 41 -0.69 2.36 -5.21
C VAL A 41 -0.98 0.92 -4.84
N ALA A 42 -2.23 0.62 -4.50
CA ALA A 42 -2.73 -0.74 -4.41
C ALA A 42 -2.94 -1.29 -5.84
N VAL A 43 -2.17 -2.32 -6.18
CA VAL A 43 -2.09 -2.93 -7.51
C VAL A 43 -2.57 -4.39 -7.53
N GLY A 44 -2.83 -4.98 -6.37
CA GLY A 44 -3.40 -6.31 -6.26
C GLY A 44 -4.19 -6.52 -4.99
N LEU A 45 -4.96 -7.62 -4.97
CA LEU A 45 -5.79 -8.07 -3.88
C LEU A 45 -5.51 -9.55 -3.65
N GLY A 46 -5.37 -9.96 -2.40
CA GLY A 46 -5.13 -11.33 -1.99
C GLY A 46 -5.80 -11.65 -0.67
N HIS A 47 -5.85 -12.95 -0.35
CA HIS A 47 -6.37 -13.45 0.92
C HIS A 47 -5.35 -14.41 1.53
N ASP A 48 -5.18 -14.36 2.85
CA ASP A 48 -4.39 -15.36 3.55
C ASP A 48 -5.19 -16.63 3.87
N ALA A 49 -4.55 -17.59 4.54
CA ALA A 49 -5.18 -18.88 4.88
C ALA A 49 -6.34 -18.74 5.88
N GLN A 50 -6.42 -17.63 6.60
CA GLN A 50 -7.50 -17.31 7.53
C GLN A 50 -8.63 -16.52 6.85
N GLY A 51 -8.46 -16.15 5.58
CA GLY A 51 -9.41 -15.37 4.79
C GLY A 51 -9.28 -13.86 4.98
N GLU A 52 -8.26 -13.38 5.71
CA GLU A 52 -8.02 -11.94 5.87
C GLU A 52 -7.64 -11.33 4.53
N THR A 53 -8.09 -10.09 4.30
CA THR A 53 -7.87 -9.41 3.02
C THR A 53 -6.57 -8.61 3.05
N TRP A 54 -5.77 -8.75 2.00
CA TRP A 54 -4.49 -8.08 1.84
C TRP A 54 -4.42 -7.35 0.49
N PHE A 55 -3.78 -6.19 0.48
CA PHE A 55 -3.50 -5.45 -0.74
C PHE A 55 -2.03 -5.52 -1.09
N LEU A 56 -1.73 -5.90 -2.32
CA LEU A 56 -0.40 -5.75 -2.88
C LEU A 56 -0.20 -4.28 -3.24
N THR A 57 0.77 -3.65 -2.62
CA THR A 57 1.02 -2.23 -2.73
C THR A 57 2.37 -2.00 -3.41
N ARG A 58 2.38 -1.15 -4.43
CA ARG A 58 3.60 -0.67 -5.09
C ARG A 58 4.01 0.67 -4.49
N ASN A 59 5.30 0.82 -4.19
CA ASN A 59 5.89 2.06 -3.70
C ASN A 59 6.85 2.66 -4.75
N SER A 60 7.24 3.92 -4.54
CA SER A 60 8.13 4.69 -5.41
C SER A 60 9.54 4.88 -4.83
N TRP A 61 9.96 4.02 -3.90
CA TRP A 61 11.28 4.09 -3.24
C TRP A 61 12.32 3.13 -3.82
N GLY A 62 12.10 2.69 -5.07
CA GLY A 62 12.98 1.76 -5.77
C GLY A 62 12.75 0.29 -5.40
N GLU A 63 13.46 -0.59 -6.10
CA GLU A 63 13.26 -2.04 -6.03
C GLU A 63 13.71 -2.65 -4.70
N ALA A 64 14.63 -1.98 -4.00
CA ALA A 64 15.15 -2.43 -2.71
C ALA A 64 14.13 -2.33 -1.57
N TRP A 65 13.04 -1.58 -1.75
CA TRP A 65 11.97 -1.53 -0.76
C TRP A 65 11.05 -2.73 -0.91
N GLY A 66 10.92 -3.52 0.16
CA GLY A 66 10.10 -4.73 0.17
C GLY A 66 10.58 -5.78 -0.82
N GLN A 67 9.66 -6.36 -1.58
CA GLN A 67 9.93 -7.32 -2.64
C GLN A 67 9.82 -6.61 -4.01
N ASN A 68 10.95 -6.23 -4.59
CA ASN A 68 11.02 -5.55 -5.89
C ASN A 68 10.11 -4.31 -5.95
N GLY A 69 10.16 -3.46 -4.92
CA GLY A 69 9.34 -2.25 -4.82
C GLY A 69 7.89 -2.47 -4.38
N HIS A 70 7.54 -3.67 -3.93
CA HIS A 70 6.18 -4.03 -3.52
C HIS A 70 6.13 -4.63 -2.12
N ALA A 71 4.99 -4.47 -1.44
CA ALA A 71 4.72 -5.15 -0.18
C ALA A 71 3.22 -5.44 -0.03
N TRP A 72 2.90 -6.52 0.68
CA TRP A 72 1.55 -6.84 1.12
C TRP A 72 1.22 -6.07 2.39
N ILE A 73 0.03 -5.46 2.40
CA ILE A 73 -0.49 -4.68 3.51
C ILE A 73 -1.88 -5.22 3.89
N PRO A 74 -2.15 -5.51 5.17
CA PRO A 74 -3.47 -6.02 5.56
C PRO A 74 -4.51 -4.90 5.46
N VAL A 75 -5.75 -5.24 5.13
CA VAL A 75 -6.85 -4.26 5.02
C VAL A 75 -7.01 -3.45 6.30
N ALA A 76 -6.75 -4.04 7.47
CA ALA A 76 -6.80 -3.36 8.76
C ALA A 76 -5.82 -2.18 8.84
N TYR A 77 -4.61 -2.29 8.26
CA TYR A 77 -3.64 -1.19 8.22
C TYR A 77 -4.15 -0.05 7.36
N ILE A 78 -4.68 -0.36 6.17
CA ILE A 78 -5.24 0.65 5.26
C ILE A 78 -6.44 1.34 5.92
N ALA A 79 -7.34 0.58 6.56
CA ALA A 79 -8.49 1.13 7.25
C ALA A 79 -8.11 2.07 8.41
N ALA A 80 -7.05 1.76 9.15
CA ALA A 80 -6.58 2.57 10.28
C ALA A 80 -5.80 3.83 9.86
N HIS A 81 -5.06 3.75 8.75
CA HIS A 81 -4.03 4.74 8.42
C HIS A 81 -4.26 5.51 7.11
N ALA A 82 -5.17 5.06 6.24
CA ALA A 82 -5.49 5.80 5.02
C ALA A 82 -6.18 7.13 5.35
N THR A 83 -5.67 8.19 4.75
CA THR A 83 -6.27 9.53 4.80
C THR A 83 -7.19 9.75 3.59
N CYS A 84 -6.84 9.16 2.44
CA CYS A 84 -7.72 9.11 1.28
C CYS A 84 -7.38 7.91 0.38
N ALA A 85 -8.34 7.55 -0.47
CA ALA A 85 -8.18 6.61 -1.57
C ALA A 85 -8.74 7.25 -2.85
N PHE A 86 -8.03 7.13 -3.97
CA PHE A 86 -8.44 7.68 -5.26
C PHE A 86 -8.22 6.67 -6.38
N GLY A 87 -9.25 6.46 -7.19
CA GLY A 87 -9.19 5.60 -8.37
C GLY A 87 -8.78 6.40 -9.60
N VAL A 88 -7.96 5.81 -10.46
CA VAL A 88 -7.71 6.34 -11.81
C VAL A 88 -8.43 5.41 -12.78
N GLU A 89 -9.63 5.80 -13.22
CA GLU A 89 -10.45 4.96 -14.11
C GLU A 89 -10.01 5.05 -15.58
N HIS A 90 -9.25 6.09 -15.94
CA HIS A 90 -8.67 6.31 -17.28
C HIS A 90 -7.33 7.04 -17.16
N GLY A 91 -6.23 6.30 -16.93
CA GLY A 91 -4.89 6.88 -17.08
C GLY A 91 -4.68 7.27 -18.54
N SER A 92 -4.10 8.45 -18.80
CA SER A 92 -3.79 8.86 -20.18
C SER A 92 -2.89 7.80 -20.83
N PRO A 93 -3.19 7.31 -22.05
CA PRO A 93 -2.29 6.44 -22.78
C PRO A 93 -0.99 7.16 -23.17
N ASP A 94 -0.98 8.49 -23.11
CA ASP A 94 0.11 9.35 -23.58
C ASP A 94 1.05 9.80 -22.44
N SER A 95 1.59 8.85 -21.68
CA SER A 95 2.78 9.12 -20.87
C SER A 95 4.00 8.60 -21.62
N ALA A 96 4.67 9.52 -22.31
CA ALA A 96 5.96 9.34 -22.98
C ALA A 96 7.09 8.96 -22.01
#